data_AF-A0A1H0NHD7-F1
#
_entry.id   AF-A0A1H0NHD7-F1
#
_cell.length_a   1.000
_cell.length_b   1.000
_cell.length_c   1.000
_cell.angle_alpha   90.00
_cell.angle_beta   90.00
_cell.angle_gamma   90.00
#
_symmetry.space_group_name_H-M   'P 1'
#
loop_
_entity.id
_entity.type
_entity.pdbx_description
1 polymer ?
#
loop_
_entity_poly.entity_id
_entity_poly.type
_entity_poly.pdbx_seq_one_letter_code
_entity_poly.pdbx_strand_id
1 'polypeptide(L)'
;MTRPIALLTDQDLLDEVLRVAAAADCPLACTPDVTSLRSQWHSAPLVLLDPHAVSACLDAGFPRRSGVLVVHGGDPPWAPAVALGADGVLELPAEDRALVNALTDLGEGPPSDRGRVVSFLGGRGGAGASVLAVAVGREAVAQGGEAMLVDCDPLGGGIDLALGAESDEGARWPGVHCSGGKVPMSALRAALPTSGNLSVLACDRTGPDPEPAAVAAVLDAGRRAGCTVVCDLPRFPTSAASAALDRTDLTVLVVPAEVRATAAAGRVATRLLTNGRNLRLVVRGPSPGNLRPAEMAEVIGVPLLTSMRPEPGLPEVLERGRFPRNAKGPLASAARQVLKELRP
;
A
#
# COMPACT_ATOMS: atom_id res chain seq x y z
N MET A 1 21.63 3.40 -14.77
CA MET A 1 20.17 3.18 -14.77
C MET A 1 19.91 1.86 -15.46
N THR A 2 19.37 0.88 -14.74
CA THR A 2 18.99 -0.42 -15.31
C THR A 2 17.67 -0.24 -16.06
N ARG A 3 17.61 -0.69 -17.31
CA ARG A 3 16.43 -0.57 -18.20
C ARG A 3 15.74 -1.93 -18.31
N PRO A 4 14.42 -1.99 -18.57
CA PRO A 4 13.79 -3.24 -18.94
C PRO A 4 14.49 -3.88 -20.13
N ILE A 5 14.49 -5.20 -20.16
CA ILE A 5 15.13 -6.00 -21.21
C ILE A 5 14.10 -6.92 -21.86
N ALA A 6 14.19 -7.07 -23.18
CA ALA A 6 13.35 -7.99 -23.95
C ALA A 6 14.21 -8.99 -24.72
N LEU A 7 13.82 -10.27 -24.66
CA LEU A 7 14.29 -11.32 -25.56
C LEU A 7 13.06 -11.92 -26.23
N LEU A 8 12.81 -11.50 -27.46
CA LEU A 8 11.68 -11.90 -28.29
C LEU A 8 12.26 -12.46 -29.58
N THR A 9 11.99 -13.73 -29.87
CA THR A 9 12.36 -14.40 -31.11
C THR A 9 11.38 -14.11 -32.23
N ASP A 10 10.10 -13.91 -31.89
CA ASP A 10 9.06 -13.46 -32.80
C ASP A 10 9.19 -11.95 -33.11
N GLN A 11 9.38 -11.61 -34.38
CA GLN A 11 9.57 -10.22 -34.83
C GLN A 11 8.27 -9.40 -34.77
N ASP A 12 7.11 -10.01 -35.01
CA ASP A 12 5.84 -9.28 -34.98
C ASP A 12 5.49 -8.90 -33.53
N LEU A 13 5.74 -9.81 -32.58
CA LEU A 13 5.63 -9.51 -31.15
C LEU A 13 6.66 -8.48 -30.69
N LEU A 14 7.88 -8.52 -31.22
CA LEU A 14 8.90 -7.52 -30.91
C LEU A 14 8.46 -6.11 -31.34
N ASP A 15 7.94 -5.98 -32.56
CA ASP A 15 7.45 -4.69 -33.07
C ASP A 15 6.26 -4.17 -32.25
N GLU A 16 5.36 -5.06 -31.82
CA GLU A 16 4.25 -4.72 -30.93
C GLU A 16 4.74 -4.22 -29.57
N VAL A 17 5.65 -4.96 -28.94
CA VAL A 17 6.25 -4.60 -27.65
C VAL A 17 7.00 -3.27 -27.74
N LEU A 18 7.76 -3.03 -28.81
CA LEU A 18 8.48 -1.78 -29.02
C LEU A 18 7.53 -0.59 -29.19
N ARG A 19 6.41 -0.78 -29.90
CA ARG A 19 5.36 0.23 -30.03
C ARG A 19 4.73 0.57 -28.69
N VAL A 20 4.42 -0.44 -27.89
CA VAL A 20 3.89 -0.28 -26.53
C VAL A 20 4.89 0.41 -25.61
N ALA A 21 6.18 0.05 -25.67
CA ALA A 21 7.22 0.68 -24.88
C ALA A 21 7.41 2.16 -25.24
N ALA A 22 7.32 2.50 -26.52
CA ALA A 22 7.35 3.89 -26.97
C ALA A 22 6.14 4.68 -26.45
N ALA A 23 4.95 4.08 -26.43
CA ALA A 23 3.74 4.72 -25.86
C ALA A 23 3.85 4.95 -24.34
N ALA A 24 4.65 4.13 -23.64
CA ALA A 24 4.91 4.25 -22.20
C ALA A 24 6.13 5.15 -21.85
N ASP A 25 6.76 5.80 -22.85
CA ASP A 25 8.02 6.55 -22.70
C ASP A 25 9.12 5.75 -21.97
N CYS A 26 9.16 4.43 -22.19
CA CYS A 26 10.00 3.50 -21.47
C CYS A 26 11.07 2.90 -22.40
N PRO A 27 12.36 3.28 -22.27
CA PRO A 27 13.41 2.78 -23.15
C PRO A 27 13.71 1.31 -22.85
N LEU A 28 13.30 0.43 -23.77
CA LEU A 28 13.48 -1.02 -23.71
C LEU A 28 14.80 -1.45 -24.37
N ALA A 29 15.57 -2.30 -23.70
CA ALA A 29 16.78 -2.91 -24.25
C ALA A 29 16.46 -4.28 -24.86
N CYS A 30 16.68 -4.46 -26.16
CA CYS A 30 16.51 -5.76 -26.82
C CYS A 30 17.82 -6.54 -26.77
N THR A 31 17.77 -7.78 -26.30
CA THR A 31 18.90 -8.72 -26.39
C THR A 31 18.70 -9.74 -27.49
N PRO A 32 19.76 -10.08 -28.24
CA PRO A 32 19.65 -10.99 -29.37
C PRO A 32 19.59 -12.47 -28.96
N ASP A 33 20.09 -12.80 -27.76
CA ASP A 33 20.21 -14.19 -27.32
C ASP A 33 20.17 -14.33 -25.78
N VAL A 34 19.99 -15.58 -25.36
CA VAL A 34 19.95 -16.02 -23.96
C VAL A 34 21.28 -15.72 -23.24
N THR A 35 22.41 -15.76 -23.95
CA THR A 35 23.74 -15.47 -23.36
C THR A 35 23.83 -14.01 -22.91
N SER A 36 23.37 -13.09 -23.76
CA SER A 36 23.32 -11.66 -23.51
C SER A 36 22.34 -11.33 -22.39
N LEU A 37 21.16 -11.97 -22.39
CA LEU A 37 20.16 -11.83 -21.34
C LEU A 37 20.69 -12.29 -19.96
N ARG A 38 21.46 -13.39 -19.90
CA ARG A 38 22.00 -13.93 -18.64
C ARG A 38 22.80 -12.91 -17.85
N SER A 39 23.59 -12.08 -18.53
CA SER A 39 24.42 -11.05 -17.90
C SER A 39 23.60 -9.97 -17.16
N GLN A 40 22.35 -9.74 -17.59
CA GLN A 40 21.47 -8.70 -17.08
C GLN A 40 20.27 -9.26 -16.29
N TRP A 41 20.15 -10.59 -16.20
CA TRP A 41 19.01 -11.30 -15.62
C TRP A 41 18.67 -10.87 -14.19
N HIS A 42 19.67 -10.57 -13.35
CA HIS A 42 19.44 -10.17 -11.96
C HIS A 42 19.24 -8.66 -11.80
N SER A 43 19.83 -7.86 -12.68
CA SER A 43 19.83 -6.39 -12.56
C SER A 43 18.67 -5.71 -13.29
N ALA A 44 18.05 -6.39 -14.26
CA ALA A 44 16.96 -5.82 -15.02
C ALA A 44 15.70 -5.66 -14.15
N PRO A 45 15.05 -4.47 -14.14
CA PRO A 45 13.84 -4.22 -13.35
C PRO A 45 12.62 -4.99 -13.89
N LEU A 46 12.61 -5.31 -15.19
CA LEU A 46 11.65 -6.17 -15.86
C LEU A 46 12.33 -6.92 -17.00
N VAL A 47 11.94 -8.18 -17.21
CA VAL A 47 12.32 -8.98 -18.37
C VAL A 47 11.06 -9.37 -19.15
N LEU A 48 11.02 -9.07 -20.44
CA LEU A 48 9.98 -9.48 -21.38
C LEU A 48 10.48 -10.67 -22.22
N LEU A 49 9.71 -11.75 -22.26
CA LEU A 49 10.04 -12.97 -23.01
C LEU A 49 8.87 -13.40 -23.88
N ASP A 50 9.14 -13.98 -25.05
CA ASP A 50 8.13 -14.76 -25.78
C ASP A 50 8.17 -16.24 -25.34
N PRO A 51 7.23 -17.10 -25.78
CA PRO A 51 7.20 -18.51 -25.38
C PRO A 51 8.48 -19.29 -25.70
N HIS A 52 9.13 -18.97 -26.83
CA HIS A 52 10.37 -19.60 -27.24
C HIS A 52 11.55 -19.20 -26.34
N ALA A 53 11.66 -17.92 -26.00
CA ALA A 53 12.67 -17.40 -25.09
C ALA A 53 12.50 -17.95 -23.66
N VAL A 54 11.26 -18.14 -23.19
CA VAL A 54 10.98 -18.81 -21.90
C VAL A 54 11.57 -20.23 -21.90
N SER A 55 11.30 -21.00 -22.95
CA SER A 55 11.81 -22.37 -23.09
C SER A 55 13.34 -22.38 -23.12
N ALA A 56 13.95 -21.49 -23.91
CA ALA A 56 15.41 -21.39 -24.02
C ALA A 56 16.08 -20.95 -22.69
N CYS A 57 15.41 -20.13 -21.87
CA CYS A 57 15.91 -19.75 -20.55
C CYS A 57 15.86 -20.92 -19.56
N LEU A 58 14.80 -21.74 -19.60
CA LEU A 58 14.68 -22.95 -18.78
C LEU A 58 15.74 -23.98 -19.15
N ASP A 59 15.94 -24.24 -20.45
CA ASP A 59 16.95 -25.17 -20.95
C ASP A 59 18.37 -24.73 -20.57
N ALA A 60 18.62 -23.41 -20.58
CA ALA A 60 19.88 -22.85 -20.13
C ALA A 60 20.04 -22.85 -18.59
N GLY A 61 19.01 -23.17 -17.81
CA GLY A 61 19.06 -23.19 -16.35
C GLY A 61 19.09 -21.80 -15.73
N PHE A 62 18.22 -20.89 -16.19
CA PHE A 62 18.05 -19.59 -15.54
C PHE A 62 17.41 -19.75 -14.15
N PRO A 63 17.88 -18.99 -13.13
CA PRO A 63 17.27 -19.02 -11.81
C PRO A 63 15.89 -18.31 -11.85
N ARG A 64 14.94 -18.84 -11.09
CA ARG A 64 13.60 -18.26 -10.92
C ARG A 64 13.69 -16.85 -10.32
N ARG A 65 12.98 -15.87 -10.88
CA ARG A 65 12.87 -14.49 -10.35
C ARG A 65 11.48 -13.90 -10.62
N SER A 66 11.10 -12.91 -9.81
CA SER A 66 10.02 -11.97 -10.14
C SER A 66 10.54 -10.89 -11.11
N GLY A 67 9.64 -10.04 -11.60
CA GLY A 67 9.90 -9.05 -12.64
C GLY A 67 10.06 -9.71 -14.01
N VAL A 68 9.29 -10.74 -14.32
CA VAL A 68 9.28 -11.41 -15.64
C VAL A 68 7.86 -11.41 -16.18
N LEU A 69 7.66 -10.88 -17.38
CA LEU A 69 6.39 -10.98 -18.10
C LEU A 69 6.61 -11.74 -19.40
N VAL A 70 5.70 -12.66 -19.70
CA VAL A 70 5.70 -13.41 -20.94
C VAL A 70 4.66 -12.80 -21.86
N VAL A 71 5.03 -12.48 -23.10
CA VAL A 71 4.09 -11.98 -24.11
C VAL A 71 3.92 -13.00 -25.21
N HIS A 72 2.70 -13.20 -25.70
CA HIS A 72 2.40 -14.17 -26.76
C HIS A 72 1.33 -13.66 -27.72
N GLY A 73 1.29 -14.21 -28.93
CA GLY A 73 0.25 -13.97 -29.94
C GLY A 73 -0.61 -15.20 -30.25
N GLY A 74 -0.50 -16.26 -29.43
CA GLY A 74 -1.16 -17.55 -29.66
C GLY A 74 -1.39 -18.31 -28.35
N ASP A 75 -1.06 -19.59 -28.30
CA ASP A 75 -1.28 -20.40 -27.09
C ASP A 75 -0.42 -19.93 -25.90
N PRO A 76 -1.01 -19.73 -24.71
CA PRO A 76 -0.31 -19.19 -23.56
C PRO A 76 0.62 -20.22 -22.92
N PRO A 77 1.92 -19.90 -22.68
CA PRO A 77 2.90 -20.83 -22.13
C PRO A 77 2.85 -20.91 -20.60
N TRP A 78 1.68 -21.21 -20.02
CA TRP A 78 1.46 -21.15 -18.56
C TRP A 78 2.47 -21.97 -17.74
N ALA A 79 2.64 -23.25 -18.06
CA ALA A 79 3.51 -24.13 -17.28
C ALA A 79 5.00 -23.69 -17.35
N PRO A 80 5.59 -23.42 -18.52
CA PRO A 80 6.94 -22.86 -18.63
C PRO A 80 7.10 -21.50 -17.93
N ALA A 81 6.12 -20.60 -18.08
CA ALA A 81 6.16 -19.27 -17.47
C ALA A 81 6.20 -19.36 -15.93
N VAL A 82 5.37 -20.23 -15.34
CA VAL A 82 5.33 -20.47 -13.89
C VAL A 82 6.65 -21.05 -13.37
N ALA A 83 7.26 -21.99 -14.11
CA ALA A 83 8.55 -22.58 -13.74
C ALA A 83 9.68 -21.53 -13.68
N LEU A 84 9.64 -20.55 -14.59
CA LEU A 84 10.61 -19.45 -14.64
C LEU A 84 10.31 -18.34 -13.61
N GLY A 85 9.11 -18.34 -13.03
CA GLY A 85 8.67 -17.36 -12.02
C GLY A 85 8.01 -16.11 -12.61
N ALA A 86 7.44 -16.19 -13.81
CA ALA A 86 6.74 -15.07 -14.43
C ALA A 86 5.62 -14.51 -13.55
N ASP A 87 5.54 -13.18 -13.47
CA ASP A 87 4.48 -12.46 -12.77
C ASP A 87 3.18 -12.40 -13.59
N GLY A 88 3.27 -12.66 -14.89
CA GLY A 88 2.14 -12.63 -15.81
C GLY A 88 2.48 -13.16 -17.20
N VAL A 89 1.42 -13.59 -17.90
CA VAL A 89 1.42 -14.01 -19.30
C VAL A 89 0.38 -13.13 -20.00
N LEU A 90 0.79 -12.37 -21.00
CA LEU A 90 -0.01 -11.33 -21.66
C LEU A 90 -0.18 -11.66 -23.15
N GLU A 91 -1.42 -11.65 -23.62
CA GLU A 91 -1.72 -11.79 -25.04
C GLU A 91 -1.60 -10.43 -25.73
N LEU A 92 -0.79 -10.32 -26.78
CA LEU A 92 -0.70 -9.10 -27.58
C LEU A 92 -1.31 -9.32 -28.98
N PRO A 93 -2.10 -8.36 -29.48
CA PRO A 93 -2.34 -7.01 -28.94
C PRO A 93 -3.48 -6.88 -27.91
N ALA A 94 -4.14 -7.97 -27.50
CA ALA A 94 -5.35 -7.92 -26.67
C ALA A 94 -5.16 -7.27 -25.29
N GLU A 95 -3.98 -7.42 -24.70
CA GLU A 95 -3.60 -6.94 -23.37
C GLU A 95 -2.50 -5.86 -23.42
N ASP A 96 -2.46 -5.08 -24.51
CA ASP A 96 -1.54 -3.94 -24.69
C ASP A 96 -1.47 -3.01 -23.47
N ARG A 97 -2.64 -2.70 -22.88
CA ARG A 97 -2.79 -1.87 -21.68
C ARG A 97 -2.08 -2.46 -20.47
N ALA A 98 -2.09 -3.79 -20.31
CA ALA A 98 -1.40 -4.44 -19.21
C ALA A 98 0.12 -4.29 -19.36
N LEU A 99 0.65 -4.35 -20.59
CA LEU A 99 2.06 -4.14 -20.88
C LEU A 99 2.48 -2.67 -20.72
N VAL A 100 1.70 -1.71 -21.24
CA VAL A 100 1.91 -0.26 -21.00
C VAL A 100 2.01 0.01 -19.51
N ASN A 101 1.08 -0.56 -18.75
CA ASN A 101 1.01 -0.44 -17.31
C ASN A 101 2.24 -1.00 -16.61
N ALA A 102 2.75 -2.15 -17.03
CA ALA A 102 3.95 -2.75 -16.44
C ALA A 102 5.20 -1.94 -16.75
N LEU A 103 5.34 -1.41 -17.97
CA LEU A 103 6.49 -0.60 -18.38
C LEU A 103 6.52 0.78 -17.71
N THR A 104 5.35 1.39 -17.50
CA THR A 104 5.22 2.66 -16.78
C THR A 104 5.64 2.49 -15.31
N ASP A 105 5.29 1.35 -14.68
CA ASP A 105 5.65 1.06 -13.28
C ASP A 105 7.17 0.97 -13.06
N LEU A 106 7.98 0.75 -14.11
CA LEU A 106 9.44 0.65 -13.99
C LEU A 106 10.15 1.99 -13.89
N GLY A 107 9.51 3.06 -14.36
CA GLY A 107 10.00 4.43 -14.16
C GLY A 107 9.98 4.86 -12.69
N GLU A 108 9.34 4.07 -11.82
CA GLU A 108 9.04 4.45 -10.42
C GLU A 108 9.96 3.77 -9.36
N GLY A 109 11.03 3.06 -9.76
CA GLY A 109 12.09 2.56 -8.87
C GLY A 109 12.07 1.05 -8.54
N PRO A 110 13.15 0.49 -7.95
CA PRO A 110 13.27 -0.94 -7.62
C PRO A 110 12.23 -1.44 -6.60
N PRO A 111 11.97 -2.77 -6.47
CA PRO A 111 10.99 -3.34 -5.54
C PRO A 111 11.23 -3.00 -4.05
N SER A 112 12.48 -2.71 -3.68
CA SER A 112 12.87 -2.20 -2.35
C SER A 112 12.37 -0.78 -2.08
N ASP A 113 12.07 -0.03 -3.14
CA ASP A 113 11.57 1.35 -3.11
C ASP A 113 10.04 1.40 -3.26
N ARG A 114 9.35 0.24 -3.33
CA ARG A 114 7.88 0.22 -3.30
C ARG A 114 7.39 0.64 -1.92
N GLY A 115 6.36 1.47 -1.94
CA GLY A 115 5.64 1.93 -0.77
C GLY A 115 5.04 0.79 0.02
N ARG A 116 4.56 1.11 1.22
CA ARG A 116 3.94 0.14 2.13
C ARG A 116 2.60 0.68 2.62
N VAL A 117 1.67 -0.23 2.82
CA VAL A 117 0.31 0.07 3.27
C VAL A 117 0.14 -0.42 4.70
N VAL A 118 -0.21 0.47 5.61
CA VAL A 118 -0.54 0.16 7.00
C VAL A 118 -1.96 0.60 7.32
N SER A 119 -2.77 -0.30 7.86
CA SER A 119 -4.18 -0.03 8.20
C SER A 119 -4.40 0.01 9.70
N PHE A 120 -5.22 0.94 10.18
CA PHE A 120 -5.55 1.13 11.58
C PHE A 120 -7.02 0.83 11.85
N LEU A 121 -7.29 0.03 12.89
CA LEU A 121 -8.64 -0.25 13.39
C LEU A 121 -8.70 -0.08 14.89
N GLY A 122 -9.83 0.40 15.40
CA GLY A 122 -10.11 0.42 16.84
C GLY A 122 -10.69 -0.91 17.33
N GLY A 123 -10.13 -1.49 18.40
CA GLY A 123 -10.76 -2.63 19.10
C GLY A 123 -12.07 -2.25 19.79
N ARG A 124 -12.29 -0.95 20.05
CA ARG A 124 -13.58 -0.36 20.43
C ARG A 124 -13.76 1.01 19.77
N GLY A 125 -15.00 1.52 19.80
CA GLY A 125 -15.26 2.92 19.43
C GLY A 125 -14.46 3.87 20.32
N GLY A 126 -13.87 4.92 19.72
CA GLY A 126 -13.05 5.89 20.44
C GLY A 126 -11.70 5.34 20.93
N ALA A 127 -11.18 4.26 20.34
CA ALA A 127 -9.87 3.71 20.72
C ALA A 127 -8.68 4.61 20.35
N GLY A 128 -8.87 5.59 19.47
CA GLY A 128 -7.80 6.46 18.98
C GLY A 128 -7.02 5.89 17.79
N ALA A 129 -7.66 5.05 16.96
CA ALA A 129 -7.08 4.50 15.73
C ALA A 129 -6.74 5.61 14.73
N SER A 130 -7.71 6.47 14.39
CA SER A 130 -7.54 7.62 13.50
C SER A 130 -6.42 8.56 13.96
N VAL A 131 -6.32 8.82 15.27
CA VAL A 131 -5.24 9.64 15.84
C VAL A 131 -3.88 9.00 15.62
N LEU A 132 -3.76 7.68 15.85
CA LEU A 132 -2.49 6.99 15.61
C LEU A 132 -2.16 6.91 14.12
N ALA A 133 -3.15 6.73 13.25
CA ALA A 133 -2.99 6.78 11.79
C ALA A 133 -2.38 8.13 11.36
N VAL A 134 -2.97 9.25 11.80
CA VAL A 134 -2.43 10.60 11.53
C VAL A 134 -1.01 10.75 12.07
N ALA A 135 -0.73 10.26 13.29
CA ALA A 135 0.62 10.32 13.86
C ALA A 135 1.65 9.55 13.03
N VAL A 136 1.28 8.39 12.48
CA VAL A 136 2.13 7.56 11.62
C VAL A 136 2.41 8.22 10.29
N GLY A 137 1.39 8.78 9.62
CA GLY A 137 1.60 9.54 8.38
C GLY A 137 2.53 10.74 8.58
N ARG A 138 2.36 11.48 9.68
CA ARG A 138 3.23 12.62 10.01
C ARG A 138 4.66 12.19 10.36
N GLU A 139 4.84 11.09 11.08
CA GLU A 139 6.16 10.58 11.43
C GLU A 139 6.91 10.04 10.20
N ALA A 140 6.20 9.44 9.22
CA ALA A 140 6.79 9.01 7.97
C ALA A 140 7.39 10.19 7.18
N VAL A 141 6.66 11.31 7.11
CA VAL A 141 7.16 12.55 6.52
C VAL A 141 8.29 13.17 7.34
N ALA A 142 8.20 13.13 8.67
CA ALA A 142 9.27 13.63 9.54
C ALA A 142 10.59 12.84 9.38
N GLN A 143 10.53 11.58 8.95
CA GLN A 143 11.69 10.75 8.59
C GLN A 143 12.19 10.99 7.15
N GLY A 144 11.61 11.94 6.42
CA GLY A 144 12.01 12.33 5.07
C GLY A 144 11.31 11.57 3.95
N GLY A 145 10.31 10.73 4.25
CA GLY A 145 9.53 9.99 3.26
C GLY A 145 8.35 10.77 2.69
N GLU A 146 7.69 10.17 1.70
CA GLU A 146 6.34 10.55 1.27
C GLU A 146 5.30 9.69 2.00
N ALA A 147 4.16 10.30 2.37
CA ALA A 147 3.06 9.58 3.01
C ALA A 147 1.69 10.01 2.48
N MET A 148 0.74 9.10 2.53
CA MET A 148 -0.67 9.36 2.20
C MET A 148 -1.55 8.86 3.33
N LEU A 149 -2.45 9.71 3.84
CA LEU A 149 -3.54 9.31 4.72
C LEU A 149 -4.78 9.04 3.90
N VAL A 150 -5.36 7.86 4.05
CA VAL A 150 -6.57 7.43 3.35
C VAL A 150 -7.61 7.05 4.38
N ASP A 151 -8.68 7.83 4.46
CA ASP A 151 -9.82 7.57 5.32
C ASP A 151 -10.78 6.61 4.62
N CYS A 152 -11.06 5.45 5.20
CA CYS A 152 -12.04 4.50 4.68
C CYS A 152 -13.21 4.31 5.66
N ASP A 153 -13.34 5.17 6.69
CA ASP A 153 -14.45 5.17 7.64
C ASP A 153 -15.45 6.30 7.32
N PRO A 154 -16.50 6.03 6.52
CA PRO A 154 -17.48 7.07 6.17
C PRO A 154 -18.22 7.63 7.39
N LEU A 155 -18.20 6.93 8.53
CA LEU A 155 -18.85 7.36 9.77
C LEU A 155 -17.85 7.95 10.79
N GLY A 156 -16.57 8.09 10.41
CA GLY A 156 -15.47 8.57 11.27
C GLY A 156 -15.41 10.09 11.44
N GLY A 157 -16.18 10.85 10.65
CA GLY A 157 -16.21 12.31 10.67
C GLY A 157 -15.17 13.00 9.78
N GLY A 158 -14.29 12.24 9.12
CA GLY A 158 -13.23 12.74 8.25
C GLY A 158 -11.88 12.81 8.97
N ILE A 159 -10.87 12.09 8.46
CA ILE A 159 -9.51 12.13 9.02
C ILE A 159 -8.83 13.49 8.88
N ASP A 160 -9.27 14.32 7.94
CA ASP A 160 -8.77 15.67 7.73
C ASP A 160 -9.10 16.59 8.92
N LEU A 161 -10.25 16.42 9.59
CA LEU A 161 -10.54 17.10 10.87
C LEU A 161 -9.53 16.74 11.96
N ALA A 162 -9.18 15.46 12.07
CA ALA A 162 -8.22 15.02 13.07
C ALA A 162 -6.84 15.62 12.80
N LEU A 163 -6.47 15.79 11.52
CA LEU A 163 -5.22 16.42 11.13
C LEU A 163 -5.25 17.96 11.28
N GLY A 164 -6.42 18.58 11.18
CA GLY A 164 -6.59 20.04 11.09
C GLY A 164 -6.43 20.58 9.66
N ALA A 165 -6.86 19.79 8.67
CA ALA A 165 -6.76 20.06 7.23
C ALA A 165 -8.15 20.14 6.56
N GLU A 166 -9.23 20.24 7.34
CA GLU A 166 -10.60 20.25 6.84
C GLU A 166 -10.94 21.47 5.97
N SER A 167 -10.21 22.57 6.16
CA SER A 167 -10.37 23.81 5.38
C SER A 167 -9.40 23.87 4.19
N ASP A 168 -8.51 22.88 4.03
CA ASP A 168 -7.53 22.85 2.95
C ASP A 168 -8.21 22.48 1.63
N GLU A 169 -7.88 23.24 0.58
CA GLU A 169 -8.35 23.00 -0.78
C GLU A 169 -7.92 21.62 -1.30
N GLY A 170 -8.79 20.98 -2.08
CA GLY A 170 -8.52 19.70 -2.70
C GLY A 170 -9.70 18.73 -2.63
N ALA A 171 -9.62 17.65 -3.40
CA ALA A 171 -10.64 16.63 -3.50
C ALA A 171 -10.69 15.76 -2.23
N ARG A 172 -11.92 15.44 -1.81
CA ARG A 172 -12.24 14.32 -0.91
C ARG A 172 -12.78 13.17 -1.76
N TRP A 173 -13.13 12.01 -1.17
CA TRP A 173 -13.59 10.83 -1.92
C TRP A 173 -14.59 11.10 -3.06
N PRO A 174 -15.64 11.93 -2.89
CA PRO A 174 -16.59 12.21 -3.97
C PRO A 174 -15.99 12.90 -5.20
N GLY A 175 -14.87 13.61 -5.03
CA GLY A 175 -14.14 14.29 -6.10
C GLY A 175 -13.03 13.42 -6.72
N VAL A 176 -12.83 12.18 -6.24
CA VAL A 176 -11.83 11.26 -6.78
C VAL A 176 -12.51 10.22 -7.66
N HIS A 177 -12.44 10.44 -8.97
CA HIS A 177 -13.01 9.51 -9.96
C HIS A 177 -11.93 8.55 -10.49
N CYS A 178 -11.94 7.32 -10.00
CA CYS A 178 -11.07 6.25 -10.50
C CYS A 178 -11.84 5.45 -11.58
N SER A 179 -11.92 5.97 -12.80
CA SER A 179 -12.62 5.29 -13.90
C SER A 179 -11.76 4.18 -14.49
N GLY A 180 -11.85 2.97 -13.93
CA GLY A 180 -11.39 1.69 -14.53
C GLY A 180 -9.91 1.57 -14.91
N GLY A 181 -9.09 2.60 -14.67
CA GLY A 181 -7.69 2.67 -15.03
C GLY A 181 -6.80 3.00 -13.83
N LYS A 182 -5.48 2.83 -14.00
CA LYS A 182 -4.49 3.20 -12.98
C LYS A 182 -4.52 4.72 -12.77
N VAL A 183 -4.51 5.14 -11.51
CA VAL A 183 -4.37 6.56 -11.15
C VAL A 183 -2.89 6.86 -10.88
N PRO A 184 -2.29 7.87 -11.54
CA PRO A 184 -0.91 8.27 -11.24
C PRO A 184 -0.86 9.04 -9.93
N MET A 185 0.17 8.79 -9.11
CA MET A 185 0.33 9.44 -7.81
C MET A 185 0.50 10.96 -7.94
N SER A 186 1.10 11.45 -9.03
CA SER A 186 1.22 12.89 -9.32
C SER A 186 -0.14 13.58 -9.45
N ALA A 187 -1.12 12.93 -10.09
CA ALA A 187 -2.48 13.47 -10.19
C ALA A 187 -3.18 13.48 -8.83
N LEU A 188 -2.98 12.44 -8.01
CA LEU A 188 -3.50 12.43 -6.63
C LEU A 188 -2.89 13.57 -5.82
N ARG A 189 -1.56 13.76 -5.83
CA ARG A 189 -0.91 14.87 -5.11
C ARG A 189 -1.40 16.24 -5.56
N ALA A 190 -1.67 16.42 -6.85
CA ALA A 190 -2.19 17.67 -7.38
C ALA A 190 -3.66 17.93 -7.01
N ALA A 191 -4.45 16.85 -6.84
CA ALA A 191 -5.87 16.95 -6.55
C ALA A 191 -6.17 16.97 -5.04
N LEU A 192 -5.35 16.36 -4.20
CA LEU A 192 -5.62 16.16 -2.77
C LEU A 192 -5.05 17.29 -1.90
N PRO A 193 -5.66 17.56 -0.74
CA PRO A 193 -5.02 18.35 0.31
C PRO A 193 -3.65 17.79 0.68
N THR A 194 -2.68 18.69 0.91
CA THR A 194 -1.32 18.32 1.30
C THR A 194 -0.82 19.13 2.48
N SER A 195 -0.09 18.46 3.37
CA SER A 195 0.66 19.10 4.47
C SER A 195 2.12 18.69 4.37
N GLY A 196 2.91 19.46 3.63
CA GLY A 196 4.25 19.04 3.21
C GLY A 196 4.18 17.81 2.30
N ASN A 197 4.90 16.74 2.61
CA ASN A 197 4.88 15.49 1.83
C ASN A 197 3.77 14.52 2.27
N LEU A 198 2.77 14.99 3.03
CA LEU A 198 1.61 14.21 3.47
C LEU A 198 0.39 14.56 2.63
N SER A 199 -0.03 13.67 1.74
CA SER A 199 -1.31 13.80 1.02
C SER A 199 -2.46 13.20 1.83
N VAL A 200 -3.66 13.77 1.75
CA VAL A 200 -4.80 13.33 2.56
C VAL A 200 -6.02 13.11 1.68
N LEU A 201 -6.58 11.90 1.72
CA LEU A 201 -7.85 11.57 1.10
C LEU A 201 -8.86 11.19 2.18
N ALA A 202 -9.73 12.14 2.52
CA ALA A 202 -10.75 11.99 3.56
C ALA A 202 -12.12 11.59 2.99
N CYS A 203 -12.96 10.96 3.83
CA CYS A 203 -14.39 10.85 3.57
C CYS A 203 -15.04 12.24 3.61
N ASP A 204 -15.95 12.49 2.68
CA ASP A 204 -16.76 13.70 2.73
C ASP A 204 -17.88 13.55 3.78
N ARG A 205 -18.37 14.67 4.30
CA ARG A 205 -19.43 14.67 5.32
C ARG A 205 -20.82 14.36 4.76
N THR A 206 -21.01 14.57 3.47
CA THR A 206 -22.32 14.51 2.80
C THR A 206 -22.32 13.70 1.50
N GLY A 207 -21.13 13.28 1.04
CA GLY A 207 -20.95 12.50 -0.18
C GLY A 207 -21.15 10.99 -0.01
N PRO A 208 -21.12 10.24 -1.13
CA PRO A 208 -21.19 8.79 -1.09
C PRO A 208 -19.98 8.17 -0.37
N ASP A 209 -20.20 6.96 0.16
CA ASP A 209 -19.13 6.14 0.72
C ASP A 209 -18.05 5.84 -0.35
N PRO A 210 -16.78 5.66 0.05
CA PRO A 210 -15.71 5.32 -0.88
C PRO A 210 -16.01 4.02 -1.63
N GLU A 211 -15.80 4.01 -2.94
CA GLU A 211 -15.98 2.79 -3.73
C GLU A 211 -14.75 1.85 -3.56
N PRO A 212 -14.96 0.52 -3.44
CA PRO A 212 -13.86 -0.44 -3.25
C PRO A 212 -12.79 -0.37 -4.35
N ALA A 213 -13.20 -0.17 -5.61
CA ALA A 213 -12.29 -0.05 -6.74
C ALA A 213 -11.46 1.25 -6.68
N ALA A 214 -12.05 2.34 -6.19
CA ALA A 214 -11.34 3.61 -6.00
C ALA A 214 -10.31 3.50 -4.87
N VAL A 215 -10.68 2.89 -3.74
CA VAL A 215 -9.75 2.58 -2.64
C VAL A 215 -8.57 1.74 -3.13
N ALA A 216 -8.87 0.67 -3.86
CA ALA A 216 -7.86 -0.17 -4.49
C ALA A 216 -6.88 0.64 -5.35
N ALA A 217 -7.40 1.45 -6.28
CA ALA A 217 -6.59 2.22 -7.22
C ALA A 217 -5.70 3.25 -6.53
N VAL A 218 -6.21 3.95 -5.50
CA VAL A 218 -5.46 4.94 -4.72
C VAL A 218 -4.32 4.30 -3.92
N LEU A 219 -4.59 3.19 -3.23
CA LEU A 219 -3.56 2.47 -2.47
C LEU A 219 -2.48 1.91 -3.40
N ASP A 220 -2.88 1.35 -4.54
CA ASP A 220 -1.94 0.83 -5.52
C ASP A 220 -1.09 1.96 -6.12
N ALA A 221 -1.65 3.16 -6.30
CA ALA A 221 -0.90 4.35 -6.75
C ALA A 221 0.14 4.79 -5.72
N GLY A 222 -0.24 4.91 -4.44
CA GLY A 222 0.70 5.26 -3.38
C GLY A 222 1.80 4.21 -3.20
N ARG A 223 1.44 2.92 -3.26
CA ARG A 223 2.40 1.81 -3.17
C ARG A 223 3.40 1.84 -4.33
N ARG A 224 2.96 2.07 -5.56
CA ARG A 224 3.86 2.16 -6.72
C ARG A 224 4.84 3.34 -6.58
N ALA A 225 4.35 4.49 -6.11
CA ALA A 225 5.15 5.71 -5.95
C ALA A 225 6.09 5.73 -4.73
N GLY A 226 6.33 4.60 -4.06
CA GLY A 226 7.21 4.56 -2.88
C GLY A 226 6.64 5.18 -1.60
N CYS A 227 5.35 5.51 -1.59
CA CYS A 227 4.71 6.24 -0.50
C CYS A 227 4.34 5.31 0.68
N THR A 228 4.45 5.81 1.92
CA THR A 228 3.84 5.16 3.08
C THR A 228 2.34 5.47 3.08
N VAL A 229 1.51 4.52 2.68
CA VAL A 229 0.05 4.66 2.67
C VAL A 229 -0.51 4.23 4.01
N VAL A 230 -1.21 5.12 4.67
CA VAL A 230 -1.79 4.95 6.00
C VAL A 230 -3.30 4.98 5.89
N CYS A 231 -3.94 3.83 6.09
CA CYS A 231 -5.39 3.70 6.01
C CYS A 231 -6.03 3.76 7.40
N ASP A 232 -7.02 4.63 7.57
CA ASP A 232 -7.91 4.61 8.74
C ASP A 232 -9.19 3.87 8.38
N LEU A 233 -9.50 2.82 9.12
CA LEU A 233 -10.57 1.89 8.76
C LEU A 233 -11.63 1.80 9.85
N PRO A 234 -12.91 1.60 9.47
CA PRO A 234 -13.97 1.36 10.43
C PRO A 234 -13.73 0.05 11.18
N ARG A 235 -14.15 0.01 12.45
CA ARG A 235 -14.06 -1.21 13.28
C ARG A 235 -14.78 -2.41 12.65
N PHE A 236 -15.86 -2.15 11.91
CA PHE A 236 -16.55 -3.15 11.11
C PHE A 236 -16.26 -2.88 9.64
N PRO A 237 -15.42 -3.69 8.97
CA PRO A 237 -15.00 -3.42 7.60
C PRO A 237 -16.19 -3.36 6.65
N THR A 238 -16.30 -2.25 5.93
CA THR A 238 -17.13 -2.11 4.72
C THR A 238 -16.45 -2.84 3.55
N SER A 239 -17.09 -2.85 2.37
CA SER A 239 -16.45 -3.32 1.13
C SER A 239 -15.20 -2.52 0.78
N ALA A 240 -15.25 -1.20 0.99
CA ALA A 240 -14.12 -0.29 0.77
C ALA A 240 -12.96 -0.58 1.74
N ALA A 241 -13.27 -0.72 3.03
CA ALA A 241 -12.28 -1.08 4.04
C ALA A 241 -11.68 -2.47 3.79
N SER A 242 -12.46 -3.41 3.25
CA SER A 242 -11.96 -4.73 2.85
C SER A 242 -10.96 -4.62 1.69
N ALA A 243 -11.24 -3.81 0.68
CA ALA A 243 -10.31 -3.56 -0.43
C ALA A 243 -8.97 -2.94 0.03
N ALA A 244 -9.01 -2.09 1.07
CA ALA A 244 -7.81 -1.57 1.73
C ALA A 244 -7.05 -2.66 2.51
N LEU A 245 -7.77 -3.48 3.26
CA LEU A 245 -7.18 -4.59 4.03
C LEU A 245 -6.49 -5.62 3.14
N ASP A 246 -7.01 -5.87 1.93
CA ASP A 246 -6.42 -6.82 0.99
C ASP A 246 -5.09 -6.33 0.38
N ARG A 247 -4.79 -5.03 0.51
CA ARG A 247 -3.53 -4.39 0.09
C ARG A 247 -2.59 -4.07 1.24
N THR A 248 -3.01 -4.37 2.46
CA THR A 248 -2.30 -3.96 3.69
C THR A 248 -1.14 -4.90 3.99
N ASP A 249 0.06 -4.34 4.20
CA ASP A 249 1.25 -5.09 4.64
C ASP A 249 1.26 -5.28 6.17
N LEU A 250 0.68 -4.32 6.92
CA LEU A 250 0.56 -4.35 8.39
C LEU A 250 -0.79 -3.81 8.85
N THR A 251 -1.54 -4.59 9.63
CA THR A 251 -2.77 -4.13 10.29
C THR A 251 -2.49 -3.85 11.76
N VAL A 252 -2.85 -2.66 12.24
CA VAL A 252 -2.69 -2.23 13.62
C VAL A 252 -4.06 -2.14 14.30
N LEU A 253 -4.27 -2.97 15.32
CA LEU A 253 -5.43 -2.91 16.19
C LEU A 253 -5.12 -2.05 17.42
N VAL A 254 -5.81 -0.92 17.59
CA VAL A 254 -5.62 0.01 18.70
C VAL A 254 -6.64 -0.27 19.79
N VAL A 255 -6.18 -0.48 21.03
CA VAL A 255 -7.04 -0.90 22.14
C VAL A 255 -6.68 -0.15 23.43
N PRO A 256 -7.62 0.59 24.06
CA PRO A 256 -7.42 1.12 25.40
C PRO A 256 -7.24 0.01 26.43
N ALA A 257 -6.43 0.24 27.47
CA ALA A 257 -6.09 -0.74 28.51
C ALA A 257 -7.25 -1.00 29.50
N GLU A 258 -8.39 -1.41 28.96
CA GLU A 258 -9.65 -1.64 29.66
C GLU A 258 -10.13 -3.08 29.40
N VAL A 259 -10.75 -3.72 30.41
CA VAL A 259 -11.28 -5.09 30.28
C VAL A 259 -12.33 -5.17 29.17
N ARG A 260 -13.27 -4.22 29.12
CA ARG A 260 -14.31 -4.18 28.08
C ARG A 260 -13.73 -3.95 26.69
N ALA A 261 -12.69 -3.12 26.57
CA ALA A 261 -12.00 -2.89 25.31
C ALA A 261 -11.27 -4.16 24.85
N THR A 262 -10.66 -4.91 25.77
CA THR A 262 -10.00 -6.20 25.51
C THR A 262 -11.00 -7.22 24.95
N ALA A 263 -12.14 -7.39 25.60
CA ALA A 263 -13.19 -8.31 25.12
C ALA A 263 -13.75 -7.90 23.75
N ALA A 264 -13.98 -6.60 23.52
CA ALA A 264 -14.42 -6.11 22.22
C ALA A 264 -13.35 -6.32 21.12
N ALA A 265 -12.09 -6.05 21.45
CA ALA A 265 -10.95 -6.22 20.56
C ALA A 265 -10.76 -7.67 20.15
N GLY A 266 -10.94 -8.64 21.06
CA GLY A 266 -10.92 -10.06 20.73
C GLY A 266 -11.89 -10.42 19.60
N ARG A 267 -13.13 -9.91 19.65
CA ARG A 267 -14.12 -10.13 18.57
C ARG A 267 -13.73 -9.50 17.24
N VAL A 268 -13.06 -8.35 17.28
CA VAL A 268 -12.54 -7.70 16.06
C VAL A 268 -11.37 -8.51 15.50
N ALA A 269 -10.43 -8.91 16.35
CA ALA A 269 -9.26 -9.71 15.99
C ALA A 269 -9.65 -11.06 15.37
N THR A 270 -10.61 -11.79 15.94
CA THR A 270 -11.09 -13.06 15.38
C THR A 270 -11.55 -12.90 13.92
N ARG A 271 -12.21 -11.79 13.57
CA ARG A 271 -12.67 -11.54 12.20
C ARG A 271 -11.55 -11.15 11.23
N LEU A 272 -10.46 -10.58 11.75
CA LEU A 272 -9.32 -10.16 10.93
C LEU A 272 -8.32 -11.30 10.71
N LEU A 273 -8.11 -12.14 11.74
CA LEU A 273 -7.18 -13.26 11.72
C LEU A 273 -7.61 -14.40 10.80
N THR A 274 -8.92 -14.57 10.54
CA THR A 274 -9.42 -15.58 9.59
C THR A 274 -8.88 -15.40 8.17
N ASN A 275 -8.30 -14.24 7.85
CA ASN A 275 -7.79 -13.90 6.53
C ASN A 275 -6.24 -13.90 6.45
N GLY A 276 -5.55 -14.47 7.45
CA GLY A 276 -4.07 -14.59 7.42
C GLY A 276 -3.30 -13.27 7.49
N ARG A 277 -3.92 -12.20 7.99
CA ARG A 277 -3.38 -10.84 7.99
C ARG A 277 -2.27 -10.66 9.03
N ASN A 278 -1.26 -9.87 8.69
CA ASN A 278 -0.23 -9.45 9.65
C ASN A 278 -0.82 -8.43 10.64
N LEU A 279 -1.40 -8.92 11.73
CA LEU A 279 -2.08 -8.12 12.74
C LEU A 279 -1.14 -7.87 13.94
N ARG A 280 -1.11 -6.63 14.41
CA ARG A 280 -0.36 -6.19 15.59
C ARG A 280 -1.20 -5.33 16.51
N LEU A 281 -0.96 -5.46 17.81
CA LEU A 281 -1.71 -4.77 18.85
C LEU A 281 -0.95 -3.54 19.34
N VAL A 282 -1.63 -2.39 19.40
CA VAL A 282 -1.17 -1.20 20.13
C VAL A 282 -2.10 -0.94 21.31
N VAL A 283 -1.54 -0.98 22.51
CA VAL A 283 -2.30 -0.75 23.75
C VAL A 283 -2.14 0.69 24.24
N ARG A 284 -3.25 1.39 24.45
CA ARG A 284 -3.27 2.74 25.04
C ARG A 284 -3.55 2.67 26.54
N GLY A 285 -2.57 3.05 27.35
CA GLY A 285 -2.74 3.19 28.79
C GLY A 285 -3.20 4.58 29.23
N PRO A 286 -3.24 4.83 30.55
CA PRO A 286 -3.04 3.84 31.62
C PRO A 286 -4.25 2.90 31.76
N SER A 287 -4.05 1.74 32.39
CA SER A 287 -5.17 0.89 32.79
C SER A 287 -5.71 1.33 34.15
N PRO A 288 -7.02 1.59 34.30
CA PRO A 288 -7.61 1.86 35.62
C PRO A 288 -7.54 0.63 36.56
N GLY A 289 -7.44 -0.58 36.01
CA GLY A 289 -7.38 -1.84 36.75
C GLY A 289 -6.01 -2.52 36.74
N ASN A 290 -4.94 -1.79 36.42
CA ASN A 290 -3.57 -2.34 36.29
C ASN A 290 -3.44 -3.51 35.28
N LEU A 291 -4.32 -3.57 34.28
CA LEU A 291 -4.27 -4.56 33.21
C LEU A 291 -3.01 -4.35 32.38
N ARG A 292 -2.17 -5.39 32.27
CA ARG A 292 -0.90 -5.27 31.55
C ARG A 292 -1.11 -5.47 30.05
N PRO A 293 -0.44 -4.68 29.19
CA PRO A 293 -0.54 -4.83 27.74
C PRO A 293 -0.23 -6.24 27.21
N ALA A 294 0.70 -6.95 27.85
CA ALA A 294 1.05 -8.32 27.48
C ALA A 294 -0.12 -9.30 27.75
N GLU A 295 -0.78 -9.18 28.91
CA GLU A 295 -1.97 -10.00 29.24
C GLU A 295 -3.11 -9.74 28.25
N MET A 296 -3.29 -8.49 27.82
CA MET A 296 -4.27 -8.15 26.78
C MET A 296 -3.93 -8.82 25.45
N ALA A 297 -2.66 -8.80 25.05
CA ALA A 297 -2.21 -9.43 23.81
C ALA A 297 -2.48 -10.93 23.79
N GLU A 298 -2.21 -11.61 24.91
CA GLU A 298 -2.52 -13.03 25.11
C GLU A 298 -4.03 -13.28 24.99
N VAL A 299 -4.87 -12.50 25.69
CA VAL A 299 -6.33 -12.67 25.66
C VAL A 299 -6.93 -12.38 24.29
N ILE A 300 -6.41 -11.37 23.57
CA ILE A 300 -6.88 -11.00 22.24
C ILE A 300 -6.36 -11.99 21.18
N GLY A 301 -5.25 -12.68 21.45
CA GLY A 301 -4.59 -13.57 20.49
C GLY A 301 -3.84 -12.83 19.39
N VAL A 302 -3.35 -11.62 19.66
CA VAL A 302 -2.64 -10.76 18.69
C VAL A 302 -1.31 -10.29 19.29
N PRO A 303 -0.18 -10.42 18.58
CA PRO A 303 1.12 -9.98 19.08
C PRO A 303 1.13 -8.49 19.44
N LEU A 304 1.66 -8.17 20.62
CA LEU A 304 1.85 -6.79 21.09
C LEU A 304 3.00 -6.14 20.29
N LEU A 305 2.70 -5.06 19.59
CA LEU A 305 3.72 -4.22 18.95
C LEU A 305 4.27 -3.19 19.93
N THR A 306 3.39 -2.42 20.57
CA THR A 306 3.80 -1.45 21.58
C THR A 306 2.65 -1.08 22.50
N SER A 307 2.98 -0.45 23.63
CA SER A 307 2.01 0.29 24.43
C SER A 307 2.38 1.77 24.47
N MET A 308 1.40 2.65 24.63
CA MET A 308 1.63 4.09 24.71
C MET A 308 0.81 4.75 25.81
N ARG A 309 1.39 5.78 26.42
CA ARG A 309 0.70 6.68 27.34
C ARG A 309 -0.18 7.67 26.56
N PRO A 310 -1.15 8.34 27.21
CA PRO A 310 -1.87 9.44 26.57
C PRO A 310 -0.90 10.56 26.15
N GLU A 311 -1.12 11.13 24.97
CA GLU A 311 -0.39 12.35 24.56
C GLU A 311 -0.94 13.55 25.36
N PRO A 312 -0.07 14.33 26.04
CA PRO A 312 -0.50 15.49 26.80
C PRO A 312 -1.20 16.53 25.93
N GLY A 313 -2.35 17.04 26.38
CA GLY A 313 -3.09 18.11 25.71
C GLY A 313 -3.73 17.71 24.37
N LEU A 314 -3.77 16.42 24.04
CA LEU A 314 -4.30 15.94 22.77
C LEU A 314 -5.75 16.37 22.54
N PRO A 315 -6.70 16.19 23.49
CA PRO A 315 -8.09 16.62 23.28
C PRO A 315 -8.19 18.11 22.93
N GLU A 316 -7.53 18.97 23.70
CA GLU A 316 -7.58 20.42 23.52
C GLU A 316 -6.91 20.88 22.22
N VAL A 317 -5.93 20.13 21.72
CA VAL A 317 -5.26 20.43 20.45
C VAL A 317 -6.14 20.03 19.26
N LEU A 318 -6.81 18.88 19.33
CA LEU A 318 -7.76 18.43 18.29
C LEU A 318 -8.98 19.35 18.18
N GLU A 319 -9.57 19.77 19.30
CA GLU A 319 -10.70 20.74 19.31
C GLU A 319 -10.35 22.10 18.69
N ARG A 320 -9.06 22.40 18.55
CA ARG A 320 -8.58 23.63 17.90
C ARG A 320 -8.18 23.41 16.43
N GLY A 321 -8.57 22.30 15.82
CA GLY A 321 -8.24 21.95 14.43
C GLY A 321 -6.73 21.81 14.25
N ARG A 322 -6.03 21.19 15.20
CA ARG A 322 -4.58 21.01 15.15
C ARG A 322 -4.19 19.60 15.57
N PHE A 323 -3.04 19.13 15.07
CA PHE A 323 -2.42 17.90 15.53
C PHE A 323 -1.13 18.16 16.33
N PRO A 324 -0.87 17.46 17.46
CA PRO A 324 0.33 17.68 18.26
C PRO A 324 1.62 17.49 17.45
N ARG A 325 2.64 18.33 17.71
CA ARG A 325 3.94 18.31 17.00
C ARG A 325 5.10 17.82 17.88
N ASN A 326 4.80 17.19 19.02
CA ASN A 326 5.82 16.73 19.96
C ASN A 326 6.54 15.49 19.42
N ALA A 327 7.70 15.68 18.78
CA ALA A 327 8.50 14.59 18.20
C ALA A 327 8.96 13.54 19.24
N LYS A 328 9.02 13.91 20.53
CA LYS A 328 9.40 13.03 21.64
C LYS A 328 8.18 12.52 22.44
N GLY A 329 6.96 12.83 22.00
CA GLY A 329 5.73 12.46 22.67
C GLY A 329 5.36 10.98 22.52
N PRO A 330 4.43 10.48 23.37
CA PRO A 330 3.92 9.11 23.27
C PRO A 330 3.39 8.73 21.88
N LEU A 331 2.69 9.64 21.19
CA LEU A 331 2.17 9.37 19.84
C LEU A 331 3.29 9.20 18.82
N ALA A 332 4.27 10.11 18.81
CA ALA A 332 5.41 10.03 17.90
C ALA A 332 6.25 8.76 18.16
N SER A 333 6.42 8.39 19.43
CA SER A 333 7.12 7.15 19.79
C SER A 333 6.39 5.90 19.31
N ALA A 334 5.06 5.84 19.48
CA ALA A 334 4.27 4.71 18.99
C ALA A 334 4.27 4.65 17.46
N ALA A 335 4.16 5.80 16.80
CA ALA A 335 4.23 5.92 15.35
C ALA A 335 5.55 5.37 14.79
N ARG A 336 6.68 5.68 15.43
CA ARG A 336 7.99 5.12 15.07
C ARG A 336 8.06 3.61 15.19
N GLN A 337 7.44 3.01 16.21
CA GLN A 337 7.41 1.55 16.34
C GLN A 337 6.59 0.91 15.22
N VAL A 338 5.47 1.52 14.84
CA VAL A 338 4.68 1.06 13.69
C VAL A 338 5.47 1.15 12.39
N LEU A 339 6.11 2.29 12.12
CA LEU A 339 6.94 2.44 10.92
C LEU A 339 8.15 1.49 10.91
N LYS A 340 8.71 1.17 12.09
CA LYS A 340 9.79 0.18 12.21
C LYS A 340 9.30 -1.23 11.87
N GLU A 341 8.12 -1.63 12.35
CA GLU A 341 7.49 -2.92 12.06
C GLU A 341 7.06 -3.03 10.59
N LEU A 342 6.73 -1.91 9.94
CA LEU A 342 6.34 -1.86 8.53
C LEU A 342 7.53 -2.05 7.57
N ARG A 343 8.76 -1.90 8.05
CA ARG A 343 9.96 -2.10 7.22
C ARG A 343 10.06 -3.56 6.77
N PRO A 344 10.59 -3.82 5.56
CA PRO A 344 10.84 -5.17 5.07
C PRO A 344 11.76 -5.99 5.98
#